data_AF-A0A3E3IBX5-F1
#
_entry.id   AF-A0A3E3IBX5-F1
#
_cell.length_a   1.000
_cell.length_b   1.000
_cell.length_c   1.000
_cell.angle_alpha   90.00
_cell.angle_beta   90.00
_cell.angle_gamma   90.00
#
_symmetry.space_group_name_H-M   'P 1'
#
loop_
_entity.id
_entity.type
_entity.pdbx_description
1 polymer ?
#
loop_
_entity_poly.entity_id
_entity_poly.type
_entity_poly.pdbx_seq_one_letter_code
_entity_poly.pdbx_strand_id
1 'polypeptide(L)'
;MRVVVREEFYFEPRVINENGNIRWYGERYTKEELLRYMGETVYIRDSGEELFVYQMESDEVGREQGRIQAIFTLICKLKKVKTKWRYGKKIAH
;
A
#
# COMPACT_ATOMS: atom_id res chain seq x y z
N MET A 1 16.70 -16.49 14.47
CA MET A 1 16.21 -16.36 13.07
C MET A 1 15.00 -15.44 13.10
N ARG A 2 15.11 -14.20 12.59
CA ARG A 2 13.98 -13.27 12.57
C ARG A 2 13.04 -13.76 11.47
N VAL A 3 11.89 -14.32 11.83
CA VAL A 3 10.85 -14.64 10.85
C VAL A 3 10.39 -13.29 10.30
N VAL A 4 10.88 -12.94 9.11
CA VAL A 4 10.31 -11.82 8.36
C VAL A 4 8.91 -12.27 7.99
N VAL A 5 7.90 -11.71 8.66
CA VAL A 5 6.52 -12.02 8.34
C VAL A 5 6.28 -11.46 6.95
N ARG A 6 6.06 -12.32 5.95
CA ARG A 6 5.86 -11.97 4.53
C ARG A 6 4.90 -10.79 4.31
N GLU A 7 3.92 -10.62 5.20
CA GLU A 7 2.94 -9.54 5.18
C GLU A 7 3.51 -8.16 5.57
N GLU A 8 4.63 -8.10 6.30
CA GLU A 8 5.27 -6.83 6.68
C GLU A 8 5.85 -6.09 5.48
N PHE A 9 6.26 -6.79 4.43
CA PHE A 9 6.83 -6.19 3.22
C PHE A 9 5.92 -6.39 1.99
N TYR A 10 4.68 -6.83 2.21
CA TYR A 10 3.69 -6.93 1.14
C TYR A 10 3.16 -5.55 0.79
N PHE A 11 3.01 -5.31 -0.52
CA PHE A 11 2.33 -4.15 -1.07
C PHE A 11 1.16 -4.66 -1.92
N GLU A 12 -0.04 -4.19 -1.65
CA GLU A 12 -1.21 -4.53 -2.45
C GLU A 12 -1.51 -3.39 -3.43
N PRO A 13 -1.51 -3.64 -4.75
CA PRO A 13 -1.86 -2.64 -5.72
C PRO A 13 -3.35 -2.31 -5.66
N ARG A 14 -3.67 -1.01 -5.68
CA ARG A 14 -5.03 -0.49 -5.75
C ARG A 14 -5.07 0.70 -6.68
N VAL A 15 -6.16 0.84 -7.44
CA VAL A 15 -6.39 2.02 -8.27
C VAL A 15 -7.06 3.09 -7.43
N ILE A 16 -6.53 4.31 -7.46
CA ILE A 16 -7.24 5.50 -6.98
C ILE A 16 -8.31 5.81 -8.01
N ASN A 17 -9.58 5.86 -7.61
CA ASN A 17 -10.64 6.14 -8.56
C ASN A 17 -10.67 7.61 -8.99
N GLU A 18 -11.56 7.91 -9.95
CA GLU A 18 -11.77 9.24 -10.52
C GLU A 18 -12.21 10.31 -9.50
N ASN A 19 -12.60 9.91 -8.30
CA ASN A 19 -12.96 10.81 -7.21
C ASN A 19 -11.85 10.93 -6.14
N GLY A 20 -10.62 10.50 -6.45
CA GLY A 20 -9.47 10.61 -5.56
C GLY A 20 -9.55 9.75 -4.30
N ASN A 21 -10.29 8.64 -4.34
CA ASN A 21 -10.42 7.75 -3.18
C ASN A 21 -9.99 6.32 -3.47
N ILE A 22 -9.58 5.66 -2.39
CA ILE A 22 -9.15 4.26 -2.36
C ILE A 22 -10.19 3.46 -1.59
N ARG A 23 -10.54 2.28 -2.11
CA ARG A 23 -11.30 1.27 -1.35
C ARG A 23 -10.34 0.25 -0.74
N TRP A 24 -10.51 0.00 0.56
CA TRP A 24 -9.72 -0.98 1.29
C TRP A 24 -10.63 -1.82 2.20
N TYR A 25 -10.80 -3.10 1.85
CA TYR A 25 -11.62 -4.09 2.56
C TYR A 25 -12.97 -3.56 3.07
N GLY A 26 -13.75 -2.94 2.16
CA GLY A 26 -15.09 -2.42 2.43
C GLY A 26 -15.14 -0.97 2.90
N GLU A 27 -14.01 -0.38 3.28
CA GLU A 27 -13.92 1.01 3.69
C GLU A 27 -13.43 1.92 2.54
N ARG A 28 -13.81 3.20 2.58
CA ARG A 28 -13.36 4.24 1.63
C ARG A 28 -12.45 5.23 2.35
N TYR A 29 -11.29 5.50 1.75
CA TYR A 29 -10.32 6.46 2.28
C TYR A 29 -10.03 7.57 1.26
N THR A 30 -9.94 8.79 1.77
CA THR A 30 -9.73 10.03 0.99
C THR A 30 -8.62 10.86 1.64
N LYS A 31 -7.82 11.54 0.82
CA LYS A 31 -6.88 12.57 1.24
C LYS A 31 -6.62 13.51 0.06
N GLU A 32 -6.29 14.77 0.33
CA GLU A 32 -6.04 15.75 -0.75
C GLU A 32 -4.88 15.31 -1.65
N GLU A 33 -3.84 14.71 -1.06
CA GLU A 33 -2.69 14.20 -1.80
C GLU A 33 -3.08 13.13 -2.84
N LEU A 34 -4.16 12.38 -2.61
CA LEU A 34 -4.62 11.34 -3.54
C LEU A 34 -5.29 11.90 -4.80
N LEU A 35 -5.79 13.15 -4.76
CA LEU A 35 -6.42 13.78 -5.92
C LEU A 35 -5.45 13.95 -7.10
N ARG A 36 -4.15 14.06 -6.82
CA ARG A 36 -3.12 14.19 -7.87
C ARG A 36 -2.85 12.89 -8.62
N TYR A 37 -3.33 11.76 -8.09
CA TYR A 37 -3.05 10.41 -8.59
C TYR A 37 -4.34 9.70 -9.03
N MET A 38 -5.40 10.43 -9.38
CA MET A 38 -6.66 9.86 -9.84
C MET A 38 -6.46 9.02 -11.10
N GLY A 39 -6.98 7.79 -11.09
CA GLY A 39 -6.81 6.82 -12.16
C GLY A 39 -5.50 6.03 -12.10
N GLU A 40 -4.56 6.40 -11.23
CA GLU A 40 -3.27 5.70 -11.10
C GLU A 40 -3.35 4.49 -10.16
N THR A 41 -2.45 3.53 -10.40
CA THR A 41 -2.21 2.43 -9.47
C THR A 41 -1.25 2.89 -8.38
N VAL A 42 -1.66 2.74 -7.13
CA VAL A 42 -0.83 2.91 -5.94
C VAL A 42 -0.67 1.60 -5.19
N TYR A 43 0.34 1.56 -4.34
CA TYR A 43 0.76 0.36 -3.63
C TYR A 43 0.55 0.59 -2.14
N ILE A 44 -0.26 -0.26 -1.51
CA ILE A 44 -0.68 -0.06 -0.12
C ILE A 44 0.02 -1.06 0.77
N ARG A 45 0.69 -0.55 1.80
CA ARG A 45 1.15 -1.33 2.95
C ARG A 45 0.23 -1.10 4.13
N ASP A 46 -0.36 -2.17 4.64
CA ASP A 46 -1.29 -2.15 5.78
C ASP A 46 -0.55 -2.54 7.08
N SER A 47 -0.40 -1.61 8.00
CA SER A 47 0.22 -1.88 9.30
C SER A 47 -0.74 -2.51 10.31
N GLY A 48 -2.04 -2.56 10.02
CA GLY A 48 -3.08 -2.92 10.98
C GLY A 48 -3.80 -1.71 11.59
N GLU A 49 -3.14 -0.56 11.61
CA GLU A 49 -3.66 0.71 12.15
C GLU A 49 -3.69 1.83 11.11
N GLU A 50 -2.73 1.81 10.18
CA GLU A 50 -2.58 2.78 9.11
C GLU A 50 -2.42 2.07 7.76
N LEU A 51 -2.85 2.75 6.70
CA LEU A 51 -2.51 2.42 5.32
C LEU A 51 -1.43 3.40 4.86
N PHE A 52 -0.29 2.86 4.46
CA PHE A 52 0.78 3.62 3.83
C PHE A 52 0.62 3.47 2.32
N VAL A 53 0.40 4.59 1.63
CA VAL A 53 0.12 4.62 0.20
C VAL A 53 1.36 5.08 -0.53
N TYR A 54 1.83 4.28 -1.47
CA TYR A 54 3.04 4.52 -2.24
C TYR A 54 2.75 4.61 -3.73
N GLN A 55 3.52 5.41 -4.44
CA GLN A 55 3.70 5.30 -5.88
C GLN A 55 4.90 4.40 -6.15
N MET A 56 4.86 3.61 -7.22
CA MET A 56 6.06 2.94 -7.74
C MET A 56 6.77 3.89 -8.69
N GLU A 57 8.01 4.23 -8.35
CA GLU A 57 8.84 5.17 -9.11
C GLU A 57 9.65 4.44 -10.18
N SER A 58 10.12 3.22 -9.88
CA SER A 58 10.78 2.35 -10.85
C SER A 58 10.64 0.88 -10.46
N ASP A 59 10.71 0.00 -11.46
CA ASP A 59 10.77 -1.46 -11.33
C ASP A 59 11.78 -2.05 -12.34
N GLU A 60 13.06 -1.87 -12.06
CA GLU A 60 14.14 -2.26 -12.96
C GLU A 60 14.63 -3.70 -12.71
N VAL A 61 15.00 -4.39 -13.78
CA VAL A 61 15.80 -5.61 -13.68
C VAL A 61 17.19 -5.19 -13.24
N GLY A 62 17.60 -5.62 -12.04
CA GLY A 62 18.90 -5.32 -11.47
C GLY A 62 20.04 -5.85 -12.36
N ARG A 63 21.23 -5.28 -12.18
CA ARG A 63 22.44 -5.66 -12.94
C ARG A 63 22.82 -7.14 -12.79
N GLU A 64 22.38 -7.77 -11.71
CA GLU A 64 22.48 -9.22 -11.51
C GLU A 64 21.30 -9.92 -12.18
N GLN A 65 21.61 -10.84 -13.10
CA GLN A 65 20.60 -11.63 -13.82
C GLN A 65 19.61 -12.29 -12.84
N GLY A 66 18.32 -12.00 -13.04
CA GLY A 66 17.23 -12.59 -12.26
C GLY A 66 16.83 -11.83 -10.99
N ARG A 67 17.36 -10.62 -10.73
CA ARG A 67 16.88 -9.75 -9.63
C ARG A 67 16.08 -8.59 -10.19
N ILE A 68 14.95 -8.28 -9.56
CA ILE A 68 14.14 -7.08 -9.84
C ILE A 68 14.24 -6.18 -8.60
N GLN A 69 14.43 -4.89 -8.83
CA GLN A 69 14.41 -3.86 -7.80
C GLN A 69 13.28 -2.88 -8.10
N ALA A 70 12.42 -2.66 -7.11
CA ALA A 70 11.37 -1.67 -7.21
C ALA A 70 11.59 -0.56 -6.17
N ILE A 71 11.48 0.69 -6.60
CA ILE A 71 11.57 1.88 -5.75
C ILE A 71 10.15 2.41 -5.54
N PHE A 72 9.79 2.62 -4.28
CA PHE A 72 8.48 3.14 -3.89
C PHE A 72 8.63 4.44 -3.13
N THR A 73 7.87 5.45 -3.53
CA THR A 73 7.84 6.76 -2.87
C THR A 73 6.52 6.92 -2.13
N LEU A 74 6.61 7.28 -0.85
CA LEU A 74 5.43 7.43 0.02
C LEU A 74 4.64 8.68 -0.41
N ILE A 75 3.39 8.48 -0.81
CA ILE A 75 2.46 9.58 -1.09
C ILE A 75 1.89 10.11 0.22
N CYS A 76 1.24 9.23 1.00
CA CYS A 76 0.59 9.63 2.25
C CYS A 76 0.32 8.44 3.18
N LYS A 77 -0.09 8.75 4.41
CA LYS A 77 -0.64 7.81 5.39
C LYS A 77 -2.13 8.07 5.61
N LEU A 78 -2.90 7.00 5.77
CA LEU A 78 -4.33 7.03 6.03
C LEU A 78 -4.61 6.27 7.33
N LYS A 79 -5.26 6.90 8.30
CA LYS A 79 -5.66 6.23 9.54
C LYS A 79 -6.83 5.29 9.26
N LYS A 80 -6.72 4.02 9.68
CA LYS A 80 -7.78 3.03 9.46
C LYS A 80 -8.96 3.25 10.38
N VAL A 81 -10.16 3.01 9.84
CA VAL A 81 -11.40 2.97 10.64
C VAL A 81 -11.44 1.69 11.47
N LYS A 82 -11.13 0.54 10.85
CA LYS A 82 -11.05 -0.76 11.50
C LYS A 82 -9.60 -1.09 11.87
N THR A 83 -9.23 -0.73 13.10
CA THR A 83 -7.94 -1.13 13.69
C THR A 83 -7.96 -2.63 14.03
N LYS A 84 -6.79 -3.26 14.17
CA LYS A 84 -6.63 -4.70 14.48
C LYS A 84 -6.99 -5.66 13.34
N TRP A 85 -7.17 -5.14 12.13
CA TRP A 85 -7.27 -5.94 10.89
C TRP A 85 -6.10 -5.56 10.00
N ARG A 86 -5.48 -6.50 9.30
CA ARG A 86 -4.39 -6.28 8.34
C ARG A 86 -4.67 -7.12 7.09
N TYR A 87 -4.67 -6.51 5.92
CA TYR A 87 -5.00 -7.19 4.64
C TYR A 87 -6.26 -8.06 4.73
N GLY A 88 -7.33 -7.51 5.32
CA GLY A 88 -8.62 -8.21 5.48
C GLY A 88 -8.64 -9.32 6.52
N LYS A 89 -7.54 -9.58 7.25
CA LYS A 89 -7.46 -10.58 8.32
C LYS A 89 -7.39 -9.93 9.68
N LYS A 90 -8.00 -10.53 10.69
CA LYS A 90 -7.90 -10.08 12.08
C LYS A 90 -6.51 -10.40 12.63
N ILE A 91 -5.86 -9.43 13.26
CA ILE A 91 -4.56 -9.60 13.91
C ILE A 91 -4.82 -10.18 15.30
N ALA A 92 -4.15 -11.29 15.64
CA ALA A 92 -4.19 -11.83 17.00
C ALA A 92 -3.45 -10.88 17.95
N HIS A 93 -4.01 -10.72 19.16
CA HIS A 93 -3.39 -9.95 20.24
C HIS A 93 -2.24 -10.73 20.87
#